data_AF-A0A023AVB8-F1
#
_entry.id   AF-A0A023AVB8-F1
#
_cell.length_a   1.000
_cell.length_b   1.000
_cell.length_c   1.000
_cell.angle_alpha   90.00
_cell.angle_beta   90.00
_cell.angle_gamma   90.00
#
_symmetry.space_group_name_H-M   'P 1'
#
loop_
_entity.id
_entity.type
_entity.pdbx_description
1 polymer ?
#
loop_
_entity_poly.entity_id
_entity_poly.type
_entity_poly.pdbx_seq_one_letter_code
_entity_poly.pdbx_strand_id
1 'polypeptide(L)'
;MMEGRITLRQTEGMLSDLPDAFWQLFRRIKTIIVLEDDVHGCLERMRNRNNGIDSMTIDYVIAQNQVFQLLAKFINAKVIVHKKGENMDCWMRRLHQETMSLWCEGVLEGEDDL
;
A
#
# COMPACT_ATOMS: atom_id res chain seq x y z
N MET A 1 4.42 -15.14 27.71
CA MET A 1 3.54 -15.26 26.53
C MET A 1 3.67 -13.98 25.74
N MET A 2 4.20 -13.98 24.51
CA MET A 2 4.15 -12.79 23.64
C MET A 2 2.90 -12.89 22.78
N GLU A 3 1.76 -12.48 23.33
CA GLU A 3 0.55 -12.23 22.55
C GLU A 3 0.80 -11.08 21.57
N GLY A 4 0.40 -11.24 20.30
CA GLY A 4 0.28 -10.12 19.36
C GLY A 4 1.25 -10.05 18.17
N ARG A 5 2.17 -11.01 17.99
CA ARG A 5 3.01 -11.06 16.76
C ARG A 5 2.43 -12.01 15.73
N ILE A 6 1.84 -11.45 14.67
CA ILE A 6 1.35 -12.19 13.51
C ILE A 6 2.44 -12.17 12.44
N THR A 7 2.79 -13.34 11.89
CA THR A 7 3.74 -13.44 10.78
C THR A 7 3.10 -13.02 9.46
N LEU A 8 3.91 -12.65 8.47
CA LEU A 8 3.40 -12.36 7.12
C LEU A 8 2.63 -13.55 6.53
N ARG A 9 3.10 -14.78 6.77
CA ARG A 9 2.41 -16.01 6.33
C ARG A 9 1.05 -16.20 6.99
N GLN A 10 0.94 -15.91 8.30
CA GLN A 10 -0.36 -15.96 8.98
C GLN A 10 -1.30 -14.87 8.44
N THR A 11 -0.76 -13.69 8.11
CA THR A 11 -1.54 -12.61 7.49
C THR A 11 -2.06 -13.05 6.12
N GLU A 12 -1.22 -13.68 5.30
CA GLU A 12 -1.64 -14.25 4.01
C GLU A 12 -2.74 -15.30 4.16
N GLY A 13 -2.63 -16.18 5.16
CA GLY A 13 -3.71 -17.13 5.50
C GLY A 13 -5.02 -16.39 5.84
N MET A 14 -4.97 -15.43 6.76
CA MET A 14 -6.15 -14.65 7.17
C MET A 14 -6.81 -13.90 6.00
N LEU A 15 -6.01 -13.36 5.08
CA LEU A 15 -6.52 -12.69 3.88
C LEU A 15 -7.12 -13.69 2.88
N SER A 16 -6.52 -14.87 2.75
CA SER A 16 -7.01 -15.94 1.86
C SER A 16 -8.31 -16.56 2.35
N ASP A 17 -8.56 -16.53 3.66
CA ASP A 17 -9.79 -17.04 4.28
C ASP A 17 -11.00 -16.12 4.06
N LEU A 18 -10.79 -14.88 3.60
CA LEU A 18 -11.88 -13.95 3.28
C LEU A 18 -12.60 -14.39 1.99
N PRO A 19 -13.95 -14.32 1.94
CA PRO A 19 -14.71 -14.73 0.75
C PRO A 19 -14.29 -13.98 -0.51
N ASP A 20 -14.23 -14.65 -1.66
CA ASP A 20 -13.84 -13.97 -2.92
C ASP A 20 -14.77 -12.78 -3.25
N ALA A 21 -16.06 -12.87 -2.91
CA ALA A 21 -17.02 -11.76 -3.08
C ALA A 21 -16.59 -10.47 -2.34
N PHE A 22 -15.92 -10.59 -1.19
CA PHE A 22 -15.32 -9.45 -0.50
C PHE A 22 -14.22 -8.83 -1.38
N TRP A 23 -13.30 -9.65 -1.90
CA TRP A 23 -12.21 -9.18 -2.74
C TRP A 23 -12.67 -8.58 -4.07
N GLN A 24 -13.72 -9.13 -4.68
CA GLN A 24 -14.29 -8.59 -5.91
C GLN A 24 -14.75 -7.13 -5.76
N LEU A 25 -15.29 -6.75 -4.59
CA LEU A 25 -15.65 -5.37 -4.32
C LEU A 25 -14.42 -4.45 -4.34
N PHE A 26 -13.33 -4.85 -3.69
CA PHE A 26 -12.11 -4.04 -3.62
C PHE A 26 -11.35 -4.00 -4.94
N ARG A 27 -11.37 -5.08 -5.74
CA ARG A 27 -10.77 -5.11 -7.08
C ARG A 27 -11.39 -4.09 -8.04
N ARG A 28 -12.63 -3.68 -7.80
CA ARG A 28 -13.30 -2.60 -8.57
C ARG A 28 -12.81 -1.20 -8.19
N ILE A 29 -12.20 -1.04 -7.03
CA ILE A 29 -11.69 0.25 -6.57
C ILE A 29 -10.27 0.40 -7.10
N LYS A 30 -10.08 1.33 -8.05
CA LYS A 30 -8.77 1.71 -8.54
C LYS A 30 -7.93 2.24 -7.37
N THR A 31 -6.96 1.43 -6.94
CA THR A 31 -6.18 1.68 -5.72
C THR A 31 -4.70 1.80 -6.05
N ILE A 32 -4.06 2.82 -5.49
CA ILE A 32 -2.60 2.96 -5.47
C ILE A 32 -2.11 2.70 -4.05
N ILE A 33 -1.14 1.79 -3.92
CA ILE A 33 -0.43 1.53 -2.68
C ILE A 33 0.98 2.09 -2.83
N VAL A 34 1.35 2.99 -1.91
CA VAL A 34 2.69 3.57 -1.86
C VAL A 34 3.53 2.81 -0.84
N LEU A 35 4.71 2.37 -1.26
CA LEU A 35 5.72 1.77 -0.40
C LEU A 35 6.91 2.70 -0.24
N GLU A 36 7.57 2.63 0.91
CA GLU A 36 8.72 3.48 1.26
C GLU A 36 10.02 2.67 1.22
N ASP A 37 10.97 3.06 0.36
CA ASP A 37 12.30 2.46 0.29
C ASP A 37 13.23 2.99 1.40
N ASP A 38 13.05 4.25 1.78
CA ASP A 38 13.76 4.85 2.92
C ASP A 38 13.03 4.58 4.24
N VAL A 39 13.18 3.36 4.76
CA VAL A 39 12.52 2.93 6.01
C VAL A 39 12.91 3.81 7.21
N HIS A 40 14.14 4.35 7.24
CA HIS A 40 14.60 5.24 8.29
C HIS A 40 13.93 6.61 8.19
N GLY A 41 13.98 7.24 7.01
CA GLY A 41 13.32 8.52 6.80
C GLY A 41 11.80 8.44 6.96
N CYS A 42 11.18 7.33 6.56
CA CYS A 42 9.77 7.06 6.81
C CYS A 42 9.48 7.04 8.32
N LEU A 43 10.27 6.28 9.09
CA LEU A 43 10.11 6.19 10.53
C LEU A 43 10.27 7.55 11.22
N GLU A 44 11.26 8.36 10.82
CA GLU A 44 11.43 9.72 11.34
C GLU A 44 10.22 10.61 11.03
N ARG A 45 9.70 10.56 9.79
CA ARG A 45 8.49 11.30 9.41
C ARG A 45 7.28 10.86 10.24
N MET A 46 7.11 9.56 10.47
CA MET A 46 5.99 9.03 11.26
C MET A 46 6.10 9.43 12.74
N ARG A 47 7.30 9.39 13.33
CA ARG A 47 7.57 9.86 14.69
C ARG A 47 7.26 11.36 14.84
N ASN A 48 7.71 12.17 13.89
CA ASN A 48 7.49 13.61 13.91
C ASN A 48 6.01 14.01 13.75
N ARG A 49 5.19 13.16 13.13
CA ARG A 49 3.74 13.36 12.99
C ARG A 49 2.94 12.96 14.24
N ASN A 50 3.60 12.43 15.27
CA ASN A 50 2.99 11.98 16.51
C ASN A 50 1.77 11.07 16.27
N ASN A 51 1.93 10.06 15.39
CA ASN A 51 0.86 9.16 14.94
C ASN A 51 0.24 8.27 16.05
N GLY A 52 0.52 8.52 17.34
CA GLY A 52 -0.06 7.78 18.46
C GLY A 52 0.38 6.31 18.57
N ILE A 53 1.50 5.94 17.94
CA ILE A 53 2.07 4.60 18.05
C ILE A 53 3.29 4.66 18.97
N ASP A 54 3.15 4.06 20.16
CA ASP A 54 4.14 4.14 21.25
C ASP A 54 5.50 3.50 20.92
N SER A 55 5.56 2.58 19.95
CA SER A 55 6.82 1.99 19.49
C SER A 55 6.84 1.75 17.99
N MET A 56 7.19 2.79 17.22
CA MET A 56 7.54 2.62 15.82
C MET A 56 9.02 2.25 15.67
N THR A 57 9.26 1.10 15.06
CA THR A 57 10.60 0.57 14.75
C THR A 57 10.81 0.48 13.25
N ILE A 58 12.03 0.23 12.81
CA ILE A 58 12.34 -0.05 11.40
C ILE A 58 11.59 -1.32 10.95
N ASP A 59 11.59 -2.36 11.79
CA ASP A 59 10.89 -3.62 11.54
C ASP A 59 9.39 -3.41 11.29
N TYR A 60 8.78 -2.43 11.96
CA TYR A 60 7.39 -2.06 11.71
C TYR A 60 7.17 -1.56 10.28
N VAL A 61 8.04 -0.66 9.79
CA VAL A 61 7.94 -0.12 8.42
C VAL A 61 8.17 -1.23 7.38
N ILE A 62 9.14 -2.12 7.64
CA ILE A 62 9.40 -3.28 6.79
C ILE A 62 8.17 -4.20 6.74
N ALA A 63 7.61 -4.54 7.89
CA ALA A 63 6.42 -5.39 7.97
C ALA A 63 5.21 -4.73 7.29
N GLN A 64 5.01 -3.43 7.47
CA GLN A 64 3.95 -2.67 6.80
C GLN A 64 4.09 -2.75 5.28
N ASN A 65 5.29 -2.50 4.74
CA ASN A 65 5.54 -2.60 3.31
C ASN A 65 5.22 -4.00 2.77
N GLN A 66 5.62 -5.05 3.51
CA GLN A 66 5.32 -6.43 3.13
C GLN A 66 3.82 -6.74 3.13
N VAL A 67 3.09 -6.30 4.14
CA VAL A 67 1.63 -6.47 4.23
C VAL A 67 0.92 -5.70 3.12
N PHE A 68 1.34 -4.47 2.82
CA PHE A 68 0.78 -3.69 1.71
C PHE A 68 1.09 -4.30 0.34
N GLN A 69 2.29 -4.83 0.14
CA GLN A 69 2.62 -5.58 -1.07
C GLN A 69 1.75 -6.82 -1.24
N LEU A 70 1.45 -7.52 -0.15
CA LEU A 70 0.56 -8.67 -0.14
C LEU A 70 -0.87 -8.25 -0.49
N LEU A 71 -1.41 -7.25 0.21
CA LEU A 71 -2.75 -6.71 -0.04
C LEU A 71 -2.94 -6.25 -1.48
N ALA A 72 -1.91 -5.63 -2.08
CA ALA A 72 -1.96 -5.18 -3.47
C ALA A 72 -2.35 -6.31 -4.45
N LYS A 73 -1.89 -7.54 -4.19
CA LYS A 73 -2.22 -8.71 -5.01
C LYS A 73 -3.69 -9.09 -4.91
N PHE A 74 -4.28 -8.99 -3.72
CA PHE A 74 -5.68 -9.37 -3.51
C PHE A 74 -6.67 -8.41 -4.18
N ILE A 75 -6.34 -7.12 -4.18
CA ILE A 75 -7.22 -6.05 -4.66
C ILE A 75 -6.81 -5.49 -6.04
N ASN A 76 -5.83 -6.10 -6.71
CA ASN A 76 -5.27 -5.60 -7.97
C ASN A 76 -4.82 -4.13 -7.89
N ALA A 77 -4.20 -3.73 -6.78
CA ALA A 77 -3.72 -2.37 -6.62
C ALA A 77 -2.41 -2.16 -7.38
N LYS A 78 -2.25 -0.93 -7.89
CA LYS A 78 -0.99 -0.47 -8.44
C LYS A 78 -0.03 -0.14 -7.29
N VAL A 79 1.14 -0.75 -7.29
CA VAL A 79 2.18 -0.48 -6.29
C VAL A 79 3.18 0.52 -6.83
N ILE A 80 3.47 1.56 -6.06
CA ILE A 80 4.48 2.55 -6.37
C ILE A 80 5.44 2.65 -5.20
N VAL A 81 6.74 2.59 -5.47
CA VAL A 81 7.77 2.76 -4.44
C VAL A 81 8.30 4.19 -4.50
N HIS A 82 8.28 4.90 -3.37
CA HIS A 82 9.01 6.14 -3.17
C HIS A 82 10.46 5.81 -2.83
N LYS A 83 11.39 6.24 -3.69
CA LYS A 83 12.79 5.80 -3.63
C LYS A 83 13.57 6.63 -2.61
N LYS A 84 14.56 6.02 -1.95
CA LYS A 84 15.45 6.75 -1.07
C LYS A 84 16.21 7.84 -1.82
N GLY A 85 16.19 9.06 -1.29
CA GLY A 85 16.85 10.23 -1.89
C GLY A 85 16.13 10.80 -3.11
N GLU A 86 14.94 10.31 -3.46
CA GLU A 86 14.13 10.92 -4.51
C GLU A 86 13.70 12.33 -4.09
N ASN A 87 13.87 13.28 -5.00
CA ASN A 87 13.41 14.65 -4.78
C ASN A 87 11.88 14.68 -4.71
N MET A 88 11.34 15.44 -3.75
CA MET A 88 9.90 15.49 -3.48
C MET A 88 9.08 15.97 -4.69
N ASP A 89 9.56 16.94 -5.46
CA ASP A 89 8.84 17.44 -6.65
C ASP A 89 8.85 16.41 -7.79
N CYS A 90 9.93 15.65 -7.92
CA CYS A 90 9.99 14.52 -8.84
C CYS A 90 9.04 13.39 -8.41
N TRP A 91 9.05 13.05 -7.12
CA TRP A 91 8.15 12.07 -6.52
C TRP A 91 6.68 12.44 -6.73
N MET A 92 6.30 13.68 -6.41
CA MET A 92 4.92 14.16 -6.55
C MET A 92 4.46 14.17 -8.00
N ARG A 93 5.32 14.58 -8.95
CA ARG A 93 5.00 14.52 -10.38
C ARG A 93 4.77 13.07 -10.85
N ARG A 94 5.63 12.14 -10.44
CA ARG A 94 5.48 10.72 -10.77
C ARG A 94 4.21 10.14 -10.16
N LEU A 95 3.95 10.38 -8.87
CA LEU A 95 2.73 9.93 -8.20
C LEU A 95 1.47 10.47 -8.89
N HIS A 96 1.48 11.75 -9.27
CA HIS A 96 0.38 12.36 -10.02
C HIS A 96 0.16 11.69 -11.37
N GLN A 97 1.22 11.48 -12.16
CA GLN A 97 1.14 10.79 -13.45
C GLN A 97 0.54 9.39 -13.32
N GLU A 98 0.99 8.63 -12.32
CA GLU A 98 0.50 7.27 -12.07
C GLU A 98 -0.96 7.25 -11.63
N THR A 99 -1.37 8.25 -10.84
CA THR A 99 -2.77 8.46 -10.42
C THR A 99 -3.66 8.80 -11.62
N MET A 100 -3.19 9.69 -12.50
CA MET A 100 -3.93 10.06 -13.72
C MET A 100 -4.02 8.90 -14.72
N SER A 101 -2.94 8.12 -14.89
CA SER A 101 -2.97 6.89 -15.72
C SER A 101 -4.04 5.93 -15.24
N LEU A 102 -4.07 5.66 -13.92
CA LEU A 102 -5.02 4.74 -13.33
C LEU A 102 -6.48 5.23 -13.44
N TRP A 103 -6.68 6.55 -13.40
CA TRP A 103 -7.99 7.17 -13.62
C TRP A 103 -8.44 7.04 -15.07
N CYS A 104 -7.56 7.35 -16.04
CA CYS A 104 -7.87 7.26 -17.46
C CYS A 104 -8.15 5.83 -17.93
N GLU A 105 -7.45 4.83 -17.37
CA GLU A 105 -7.75 3.40 -17.60
C GLU A 105 -9.18 3.06 -17.17
N GLY A 106 -9.68 3.64 -16.07
CA GLY A 106 -11.05 3.42 -15.60
C GLY A 106 -12.14 4.11 -16.42
N VAL A 107 -11.81 5.17 -17.18
CA VAL A 107 -12.76 5.86 -18.07
C VAL A 107 -13.02 5.03 -19.33
N LEU A 108 -12.00 4.36 -19.87
CA LEU A 108 -12.11 3.54 -21.07
C LEU A 108 -12.85 2.21 -20.81
N GLU A 109 -12.80 1.67 -19.59
CA GLU A 109 -13.56 0.46 -19.21
C GLU A 109 -15.06 0.75 -18.95
N GLY A 110 -15.46 2.02 -18.82
CA GLY A 110 -16.85 2.42 -18.55
C GLY A 110 -17.69 2.77 -19.78
N GLU A 111 -17.10 2.82 -20.97
CA GLU A 111 -17.80 3.12 -22.24
C GLU A 111 -18.37 1.87 -22.94
N ASP A 112 -17.97 0.66 -22.52
CA ASP A 112 -18.47 -0.61 -23.09
C ASP A 112 -19.76 -1.13 -22.40
N ASP A 113 -20.25 -0.45 -21.37
CA ASP A 113 -21.44 -0.82 -20.57
C ASP A 113 -22.67 0.11 -20.83
N LEU A 114 -22.70 0.86 -21.93
CA LEU A 114 -23.84 1.71 -22.34
C LEU A 114 -24.49 1.30 -23.68
#